data_AF-T0YAW7-F1
#
_entry.id   AF-T0YAW7-F1
#
_cell.length_a   1.000
_cell.length_b   1.000
_cell.length_c   1.000
_cell.angle_alpha   90.00
_cell.angle_beta   90.00
_cell.angle_gamma   90.00
#
_symmetry.space_group_name_H-M   'P 1'
#
loop_
_entity.id
_entity.type
_entity.pdbx_description
1 polymer ?
#
loop_
_entity_poly.entity_id
_entity_poly.type
_entity_poly.pdbx_seq_one_letter_code
_entity_poly.pdbx_strand_id
1 'polypeptide(L)'
;RLEDIPLITAPSMKGMTEVMRGCGIGCDFCEVTLRPLRYYSPESVAKEIAINTAAGQNNAWLHSDEIFAYKHGNLYEPNEEALAELMQAVMSVKGLKTANPTHGRISIPAGYPDLIKKLSTILKAGPSNWIGVQTGVGNRKR
;
A
#
# COMPACT_ATOMS: atom_id res chain seq x y z
N ARG A 1 -19.38 -1.83 3.02
CA ARG A 1 -18.85 -2.57 1.85
C ARG A 1 -17.89 -1.63 1.11
N LEU A 2 -17.22 -2.05 0.04
CA LEU A 2 -16.25 -1.16 -0.63
C LEU A 2 -16.96 -0.01 -1.35
N GLU A 3 -18.11 -0.31 -1.96
CA GLU A 3 -19.01 0.62 -2.64
C GLU A 3 -19.61 1.70 -1.73
N ASP A 4 -19.59 1.48 -0.41
CA ASP A 4 -20.07 2.47 0.56
C ASP A 4 -18.98 3.50 0.92
N ILE A 5 -17.77 3.37 0.38
CA ILE A 5 -16.64 4.28 0.62
C ILE A 5 -16.42 5.12 -0.64
N PRO A 6 -16.80 6.41 -0.64
CA PRO A 6 -16.63 7.27 -1.80
C PRO A 6 -15.15 7.63 -2.01
N LEU A 7 -14.80 7.98 -3.25
CA LEU A 7 -13.50 8.60 -3.54
C LEU A 7 -13.42 9.97 -2.87
N ILE A 8 -12.19 10.40 -2.54
CA ILE A 8 -11.95 11.78 -2.10
C ILE A 8 -12.42 12.77 -3.17
N THR A 9 -12.95 13.92 -2.76
CA THR A 9 -13.38 15.01 -3.66
C THR A 9 -12.45 16.23 -3.60
N ALA A 10 -11.53 16.23 -2.65
CA ALA A 10 -10.55 17.28 -2.43
C ALA A 10 -9.22 16.66 -1.97
N PRO A 11 -8.09 17.39 -2.09
CA PRO A 11 -6.79 16.88 -1.72
C PRO A 11 -6.74 16.44 -0.25
N SER A 12 -6.17 15.28 -0.02
CA SER A 12 -5.98 14.75 1.33
C SER A 12 -4.74 15.35 1.99
N MET A 13 -4.69 15.26 3.32
CA MET A 13 -3.54 15.71 4.08
C MET A 13 -2.28 14.98 3.61
N LYS A 14 -1.28 15.74 3.16
CA LYS A 14 0.01 15.25 2.62
C LYS A 14 -0.10 14.33 1.41
N GLY A 15 -1.24 14.25 0.70
CA GLY A 15 -1.40 13.32 -0.43
C GLY A 15 -1.53 11.85 -0.01
N MET A 16 -2.04 11.60 1.19
CA MET A 16 -2.34 10.24 1.68
C MET A 16 -3.52 9.62 0.93
N THR A 17 -3.37 8.37 0.50
CA THR A 17 -4.39 7.62 -0.24
C THR A 17 -4.50 6.23 0.36
N GLU A 18 -5.70 5.82 0.77
CA GLU A 18 -5.92 4.50 1.36
C GLU A 18 -5.95 3.43 0.24
N VAL A 19 -5.15 2.37 0.37
CA VAL A 19 -5.09 1.28 -0.61
C VAL A 19 -5.78 0.01 -0.13
N MET A 20 -5.89 -0.18 1.19
CA MET A 20 -6.68 -1.25 1.79
C MET A 20 -7.05 -0.97 3.24
N ARG A 21 -8.13 -1.63 3.71
CA ARG A 21 -8.54 -1.70 5.11
C ARG A 21 -8.49 -3.14 5.61
N GLY A 22 -8.07 -3.31 6.85
CA GLY A 22 -7.83 -4.61 7.47
C GLY A 22 -6.45 -5.15 7.12
N CYS A 23 -5.96 -6.06 7.95
CA CYS A 23 -4.62 -6.65 7.83
C CYS A 23 -4.70 -8.12 7.39
N GLY A 24 -5.59 -8.89 8.00
CA GLY A 24 -5.84 -10.30 7.66
C GLY A 24 -4.80 -11.30 8.19
N ILE A 25 -3.62 -10.87 8.64
CA ILE A 25 -2.48 -11.74 9.01
C ILE A 25 -2.75 -12.69 10.21
N GLY A 26 -3.71 -12.38 11.07
CA GLY A 26 -4.07 -13.21 12.23
C GLY A 26 -3.12 -13.04 13.41
N CYS A 27 -2.71 -11.79 13.70
CA CYS A 27 -1.86 -11.50 14.86
C CYS A 27 -2.68 -11.45 16.17
N ASP A 28 -2.17 -12.09 17.22
CA ASP A 28 -2.93 -12.33 18.47
C ASP A 28 -3.25 -11.08 19.26
N PHE A 29 -2.40 -10.08 19.13
CA PHE A 29 -2.47 -8.83 19.88
C PHE A 29 -3.14 -7.71 19.07
N CYS A 30 -3.43 -7.93 17.78
CA CYS A 30 -3.79 -6.86 16.86
C CYS A 30 -5.26 -6.95 16.43
N GLU A 31 -6.12 -6.10 17.00
CA GLU A 31 -7.56 -6.06 16.65
C GLU A 31 -7.82 -5.73 15.17
N VAL A 32 -6.88 -5.07 14.50
CA VAL A 32 -6.96 -4.75 13.06
C VAL A 32 -7.08 -6.01 12.21
N THR A 33 -6.56 -7.15 12.69
CA THR A 33 -6.70 -8.43 11.98
C THR A 33 -8.15 -8.93 11.91
N LEU A 34 -9.02 -8.46 12.81
CA LEU A 34 -10.43 -8.87 12.88
C LEU A 34 -11.31 -8.07 11.92
N ARG A 35 -10.77 -6.99 11.33
CA ARG A 35 -11.52 -6.13 10.43
C ARG A 35 -11.74 -6.82 9.08
N PRO A 36 -12.94 -6.72 8.48
CA PRO A 36 -13.17 -7.20 7.13
C PRO A 36 -12.21 -6.53 6.14
N LEU A 37 -11.54 -7.37 5.35
CA LEU A 37 -10.60 -6.93 4.32
C LEU A 37 -11.34 -6.20 3.20
N ARG A 38 -10.81 -5.05 2.81
CA ARG A 38 -11.29 -4.25 1.66
C ARG A 38 -10.08 -3.74 0.90
N TYR A 39 -10.04 -4.02 -0.40
CA TYR A 39 -8.95 -3.61 -1.28
C TYR A 39 -9.49 -2.60 -2.29
N TYR A 40 -8.95 -1.40 -2.31
CA TYR A 40 -9.29 -0.44 -3.36
C TYR A 40 -8.67 -0.89 -4.67
N SER A 41 -9.38 -0.72 -5.79
CA SER A 41 -8.81 -1.06 -7.10
C SER A 41 -7.61 -0.14 -7.42
N PRO A 42 -6.61 -0.60 -8.18
CA PRO A 42 -5.51 0.25 -8.63
C PRO A 42 -6.00 1.52 -9.35
N GLU A 43 -7.09 1.41 -10.12
CA GLU A 43 -7.74 2.54 -10.79
C GLU A 43 -8.31 3.56 -9.79
N SER A 44 -9.03 3.10 -8.76
CA SER A 44 -9.58 3.95 -7.70
C SER A 44 -8.47 4.70 -6.97
N VAL A 45 -7.39 3.99 -6.60
CA VAL A 45 -6.22 4.58 -5.93
C VAL A 45 -5.56 5.64 -6.84
N ALA A 46 -5.36 5.34 -8.12
CA ALA A 46 -4.79 6.28 -9.07
C ALA A 46 -5.66 7.54 -9.25
N LYS A 47 -7.00 7.42 -9.23
CA LYS A 47 -7.92 8.55 -9.29
C LYS A 47 -7.77 9.48 -8.09
N GLU A 48 -7.67 8.94 -6.86
CA GLU A 48 -7.45 9.78 -5.67
C GLU A 48 -6.09 10.46 -5.69
N ILE A 49 -5.04 9.75 -6.12
CA ILE A 49 -3.71 10.33 -6.28
C ILE A 49 -3.73 11.44 -7.32
N ALA A 50 -4.49 11.32 -8.41
CA ALA A 50 -4.62 12.38 -9.41
C ALA A 50 -5.27 13.67 -8.83
N ILE A 51 -6.22 13.54 -7.90
CA ILE A 51 -6.78 14.69 -7.18
C ILE A 51 -5.71 15.37 -6.32
N ASN A 52 -4.87 14.57 -5.65
CA ASN A 52 -3.77 15.07 -4.84
C ASN A 52 -2.69 15.76 -5.71
N THR A 53 -2.29 15.17 -6.83
CA THR A 53 -1.27 15.75 -7.72
C THR A 53 -1.75 17.01 -8.41
N ALA A 54 -3.04 17.12 -8.74
CA ALA A 54 -3.65 18.35 -9.27
C ALA A 54 -3.53 19.53 -8.29
N ALA A 55 -3.43 19.26 -6.98
CA ALA A 55 -3.19 20.26 -5.94
C ALA A 55 -1.71 20.43 -5.56
N GLY A 56 -0.79 19.90 -6.37
CA GLY A 56 0.66 20.05 -6.18
C GLY A 56 1.30 19.04 -5.22
N GLN A 57 0.54 18.08 -4.66
CA GLN A 57 1.12 16.99 -3.86
C GLN A 57 1.77 15.97 -4.79
N ASN A 58 3.10 15.99 -4.86
CA ASN A 58 3.87 15.15 -5.78
C ASN A 58 4.44 13.87 -5.15
N ASN A 59 4.09 13.60 -3.89
CA ASN A 59 4.35 12.34 -3.21
C ASN A 59 3.03 11.69 -2.77
N ALA A 60 2.86 10.40 -3.07
CA ALA A 60 1.72 9.62 -2.61
C ALA A 60 2.11 8.83 -1.35
N TRP A 61 1.34 9.00 -0.26
CA TRP A 61 1.45 8.11 0.90
C TRP A 61 0.38 7.02 0.81
N LEU A 62 0.80 5.80 0.52
CA LEU A 62 -0.08 4.64 0.34
C LEU A 62 -0.43 4.08 1.72
N HIS A 63 -1.57 4.53 2.24
CA HIS A 63 -2.03 4.15 3.56
C HIS A 63 -2.69 2.79 3.55
N SER A 64 -2.26 1.93 4.46
CA SER A 64 -2.83 0.60 4.68
C SER A 64 -2.49 0.11 6.06
N ASP A 65 -3.30 -0.82 6.56
CA ASP A 65 -3.00 -1.55 7.79
C ASP A 65 -1.83 -2.54 7.60
N GLU A 66 -1.56 -2.99 6.38
CA GLU A 66 -0.41 -3.85 6.02
C GLU A 66 -0.24 -3.83 4.50
N ILE A 67 0.74 -3.08 3.98
CA ILE A 67 0.87 -2.91 2.53
C ILE A 67 1.09 -4.23 1.79
N PHE A 68 1.89 -5.15 2.36
CA PHE A 68 2.21 -6.42 1.70
C PHE A 68 1.07 -7.43 1.74
N ALA A 69 -0.03 -7.13 2.45
CA ALA A 69 -1.24 -7.94 2.50
C ALA A 69 -2.26 -7.57 1.41
N TYR A 70 -1.95 -6.61 0.54
CA TYR A 70 -2.85 -6.22 -0.54
C TYR A 70 -3.17 -7.41 -1.44
N LYS A 71 -4.45 -7.84 -1.45
CA LYS A 71 -4.99 -9.03 -2.12
C LYS A 71 -4.17 -10.31 -1.89
N HIS A 72 -3.62 -10.50 -0.68
CA HIS A 72 -2.76 -11.64 -0.34
C HIS A 72 -3.41 -12.99 -0.62
N GLY A 73 -2.57 -14.00 -0.87
CA GLY A 73 -3.00 -15.39 -1.07
C GLY A 73 -3.29 -16.13 0.23
N ASN A 74 -3.43 -17.46 0.11
CA ASN A 74 -3.55 -18.33 1.27
C ASN A 74 -2.33 -18.20 2.18
N LEU A 75 -2.55 -18.43 3.48
CA LEU A 75 -1.52 -18.31 4.49
C LEU A 75 -0.78 -16.96 4.50
N TYR A 76 -1.40 -15.91 3.97
CA TYR A 76 -0.88 -14.54 3.95
C TYR A 76 0.38 -14.33 3.10
N GLU A 77 0.56 -15.21 2.11
CA GLU A 77 1.58 -15.04 1.08
C GLU A 77 1.33 -13.74 0.30
N PRO A 78 2.35 -12.87 0.15
CA PRO A 78 2.18 -11.61 -0.56
C PRO A 78 1.79 -11.88 -2.02
N ASN A 79 0.79 -11.17 -2.51
CA ASN A 79 0.39 -11.27 -3.91
C ASN A 79 1.25 -10.35 -4.76
N GLU A 80 2.34 -10.91 -5.30
CA GLU A 80 3.32 -10.15 -6.08
C GLU A 80 2.71 -9.44 -7.29
N GLU A 81 1.79 -10.09 -8.00
CA GLU A 81 1.13 -9.51 -9.17
C GLU A 81 0.26 -8.32 -8.79
N ALA A 82 -0.60 -8.49 -7.77
CA ALA A 82 -1.48 -7.43 -7.29
C ALA A 82 -0.70 -6.24 -6.71
N LEU A 83 0.39 -6.50 -5.98
CA LEU A 83 1.27 -5.45 -5.46
C LEU A 83 1.96 -4.70 -6.59
N ALA A 84 2.48 -5.40 -7.59
CA ALA A 84 3.11 -4.78 -8.74
C ALA A 84 2.11 -3.96 -9.57
N GLU A 85 0.92 -4.47 -9.81
CA GLU A 85 -0.18 -3.78 -10.49
C GLU A 85 -0.55 -2.49 -9.75
N LEU A 86 -0.74 -2.56 -8.43
CA LEU A 86 -1.04 -1.39 -7.59
C LEU A 86 0.06 -0.33 -7.70
N MET A 87 1.33 -0.71 -7.50
CA MET A 87 2.44 0.24 -7.52
C MET A 87 2.67 0.82 -8.91
N GLN A 88 2.46 0.06 -9.98
CA GLN A 88 2.55 0.56 -11.36
C GLN A 88 1.45 1.57 -11.65
N ALA A 89 0.20 1.26 -11.27
CA ALA A 89 -0.92 2.19 -11.43
C ALA A 89 -0.66 3.51 -10.68
N VAL A 90 -0.20 3.43 -9.42
CA VAL A 90 0.22 4.59 -8.63
C VAL A 90 1.28 5.41 -9.36
N MET A 91 2.38 4.78 -9.79
CA MET A 91 3.50 5.47 -10.43
C MET A 91 3.21 5.97 -11.85
N SER A 92 2.08 5.55 -12.45
CA SER A 92 1.60 6.04 -13.76
C SER A 92 0.88 7.40 -13.67
N VAL A 93 0.50 7.85 -12.47
CA VAL A 93 -0.25 9.10 -12.29
C VAL A 93 0.60 10.31 -12.66
N LYS A 94 0.10 11.13 -13.59
CA LYS A 94 0.77 12.35 -14.04
C LYS A 94 1.02 13.31 -12.87
N GLY A 95 2.24 13.83 -12.80
CA GLY A 95 2.66 14.78 -11.77
C GLY A 95 3.16 14.13 -10.46
N LEU A 96 2.97 12.82 -10.30
CA LEU A 96 3.56 12.08 -9.18
C LEU A 96 5.07 11.89 -9.40
N LYS A 97 5.86 12.14 -8.36
CA LYS A 97 7.31 11.95 -8.37
C LYS A 97 7.73 10.72 -7.56
N THR A 98 7.13 10.54 -6.39
CA THR A 98 7.48 9.49 -5.43
C THR A 98 6.24 8.88 -4.80
N ALA A 99 6.35 7.66 -4.30
CA ALA A 99 5.30 7.01 -3.53
C ALA A 99 5.89 6.17 -2.40
N ASN A 100 5.24 6.19 -1.25
CA ASN A 100 5.73 5.54 -0.04
C ASN A 100 4.59 4.83 0.70
N PRO A 101 4.72 3.54 1.04
CA PRO A 101 3.75 2.88 1.91
C PRO A 101 3.88 3.37 3.34
N THR A 102 2.76 3.50 4.05
CA THR A 102 2.81 3.99 5.44
C THR A 102 3.20 2.89 6.44
N HIS A 103 2.77 1.65 6.23
CA HIS A 103 2.92 0.58 7.19
C HIS A 103 3.08 -0.80 6.51
N GLY A 104 3.91 -1.66 7.09
CA GLY A 104 4.03 -3.06 6.69
C GLY A 104 4.90 -3.87 7.64
N ARG A 105 4.77 -5.20 7.62
CA ARG A 105 5.56 -6.11 8.47
C ARG A 105 6.94 -6.40 7.89
N ILE A 106 7.93 -6.52 8.77
CA ILE A 106 9.32 -6.80 8.38
C ILE A 106 9.54 -8.22 7.82
N SER A 107 8.64 -9.16 8.12
CA SER A 107 8.78 -10.55 7.66
C SER A 107 8.67 -10.72 6.15
N ILE A 108 7.96 -9.83 5.44
CA ILE A 108 7.89 -9.90 3.97
C ILE A 108 9.21 -9.50 3.33
N PRO A 109 9.82 -8.35 3.65
CA PRO A 109 11.15 -8.05 3.14
C PRO A 109 12.22 -9.10 3.45
N ALA A 110 12.14 -9.75 4.62
CA ALA A 110 13.06 -10.81 4.99
C ALA A 110 12.83 -12.12 4.21
N GLY A 111 11.57 -12.49 3.96
CA GLY A 111 11.20 -13.76 3.30
C GLY A 111 11.12 -13.68 1.77
N TYR A 112 10.91 -12.50 1.20
CA TYR A 112 10.63 -12.28 -0.23
C TYR A 112 11.52 -11.17 -0.82
N PRO A 113 12.86 -11.34 -0.84
CA PRO A 113 13.78 -10.30 -1.31
C PRO A 113 13.57 -9.92 -2.80
N ASP A 114 13.18 -10.88 -3.64
CA ASP A 114 12.92 -10.62 -5.06
C ASP A 114 11.67 -9.76 -5.28
N LEU A 115 10.62 -9.97 -4.48
CA LEU A 115 9.45 -9.09 -4.46
C LEU A 115 9.87 -7.67 -4.08
N ILE A 116 10.68 -7.50 -3.01
CA ILE A 116 11.15 -6.17 -2.61
C ILE A 116 11.97 -5.52 -3.70
N LYS A 117 12.85 -6.28 -4.37
CA LYS A 117 13.63 -5.79 -5.51
C LYS A 117 12.72 -5.29 -6.64
N LYS A 118 11.70 -6.07 -7.02
CA LYS A 118 10.71 -5.70 -8.04
C LYS A 118 9.94 -4.44 -7.66
N LEU A 119 9.42 -4.37 -6.44
CA LEU A 119 8.71 -3.19 -5.94
C LEU A 119 9.61 -1.95 -5.88
N SER A 120 10.88 -2.14 -5.49
CA SER A 120 11.89 -1.07 -5.47
C SER A 120 12.15 -0.52 -6.86
N THR A 121 12.19 -1.37 -7.90
CA THR A 121 12.31 -0.92 -9.29
C THR A 121 11.09 -0.10 -9.72
N ILE A 122 9.88 -0.56 -9.42
CA ILE A 122 8.64 0.15 -9.79
C ILE A 122 8.58 1.53 -9.10
N LEU A 123 8.90 1.57 -7.80
CA LEU A 123 8.92 2.80 -6.99
C LEU A 123 10.16 3.68 -7.22
N LYS A 124 11.08 3.25 -8.09
CA LYS A 124 12.34 3.94 -8.42
C LYS A 124 13.21 4.18 -7.19
N ALA A 125 13.25 3.23 -6.26
CA ALA A 125 14.03 3.33 -5.03
C ALA A 125 15.53 3.45 -5.37
N GLY A 126 16.25 4.29 -4.65
CA GLY A 126 17.68 4.48 -4.83
C GLY A 126 18.24 5.54 -3.88
N PRO A 127 19.55 5.86 -3.98
CA PRO A 127 20.21 6.80 -3.06
C PRO A 127 19.56 8.19 -2.98
N SER A 128 18.87 8.63 -4.03
CA SER A 128 18.16 9.91 -4.13
C SER A 128 16.63 9.80 -3.98
N ASN A 129 16.09 8.58 -3.83
CA ASN A 129 14.67 8.33 -3.65
C ASN A 129 14.47 7.18 -2.65
N TRP A 130 14.39 7.54 -1.37
CA TRP A 130 14.25 6.58 -0.29
C TRP A 130 12.79 6.18 -0.14
N ILE A 131 12.54 4.87 -0.06
CA ILE A 131 11.22 4.33 0.21
C ILE A 131 11.14 3.96 1.68
N GLY A 132 10.46 4.79 2.46
CA GLY A 132 10.24 4.57 3.88
C GLY A 132 8.99 3.75 4.14
N VAL A 133 9.01 2.91 5.18
CA VAL A 133 7.84 2.18 5.68
C VAL A 133 7.92 2.09 7.19
N GLN A 134 6.83 2.38 7.91
CA GLN A 134 6.75 2.07 9.33
C GLN A 134 6.63 0.56 9.48
N THR A 135 7.61 -0.06 10.13
CA THR A 135 7.63 -1.50 10.31
C THR A 135 6.84 -1.93 11.55
N GLY A 136 5.90 -2.85 11.33
CA GLY A 136 5.22 -3.57 12.40
C GLY A 136 5.88 -4.93 12.69
N VAL A 137 5.76 -5.40 13.93
CA VAL A 137 6.00 -6.80 14.28
C VAL A 137 4.69 -7.56 14.10
N GLY A 138 4.72 -8.72 13.48
CA GLY A 138 3.54 -9.60 13.33
C GLY A 138 3.85 -10.98 13.88
N ASN A 139 3.11 -11.42 14.90
CA ASN A 139 3.22 -12.75 15.49
C ASN A 139 1.92 -13.49 15.28
N ARG A 140 1.98 -14.58 14.51
CA ARG A 140 0.83 -15.40 14.15
C ARG A 140 0.40 -16.28 15.32
N LYS A 141 -0.91 -16.46 15.50
CA LYS A 141 -1.45 -17.65 16.17
C LYS A 141 -1.00 -18.89 15.38
N ARG A 142 -0.34 -19.82 16.06
CA ARG A 142 -0.10 -21.16 15.50
C ARG A 142 -1.41 -21.90 15.33
#